data_AF-A0AAD0YUV9-F1
#
_entry.id   AF-A0AAD0YUV9-F1
#
_cell.length_a   1.000
_cell.length_b   1.000
_cell.length_c   1.000
_cell.angle_alpha   90.00
_cell.angle_beta   90.00
_cell.angle_gamma   90.00
#
_symmetry.space_group_name_H-M   'P 1'
#
loop_
_entity.id
_entity.type
_entity.pdbx_description
1 polymer ?
#
loop_
_entity_poly.entity_id
_entity_poly.type
_entity_poly.pdbx_seq_one_letter_code
_entity_poly.pdbx_strand_id
1 'polypeptide(L)'
;MNIQVNGQSFNYDKLIEVAKVIDPINYLDIVHDHILSGKSLKSLKYDYLTVNKYDTTIFEGVEKVCNLCNKILPIAMFTLRIQNGRTYTGNQCKTCLSKRNSEQRKHKCKTDEVYRAKFLEYNKKRRSSPDYKEYQKEYQKEYYSKKNKFIRAEKRKNDLEYKAKNTEYQRKYRAKKKMISTEIPL
;
A
#
# COMPACT_ATOMS: atom_id res chain seq x y z
N MET A 1 23.66 25.21 9.87
CA MET A 1 23.78 24.63 8.52
C MET A 1 24.23 25.74 7.57
N ASN A 2 25.23 25.51 6.72
CA ASN A 2 25.68 26.52 5.75
C ASN A 2 24.97 26.29 4.41
N ILE A 3 24.34 27.32 3.87
CA ILE A 3 23.61 27.28 2.60
C ILE A 3 24.32 28.21 1.61
N GLN A 4 24.52 27.76 0.38
CA GLN A 4 25.09 28.58 -0.68
C GLN A 4 24.01 28.94 -1.71
N VAL A 5 23.82 30.24 -1.94
CA VAL A 5 22.92 30.77 -2.98
C VAL A 5 23.67 31.88 -3.71
N ASN A 6 23.70 31.83 -5.05
CA ASN A 6 24.36 32.83 -5.90
C ASN A 6 25.82 33.13 -5.52
N GLY A 7 26.58 32.12 -5.09
CA GLY A 7 27.99 32.27 -4.69
C GLY A 7 28.21 32.88 -3.30
N GLN A 8 27.15 33.22 -2.57
CA GLN A 8 27.21 33.68 -1.19
C GLN A 8 26.89 32.53 -0.22
N SER A 9 27.67 32.42 0.86
CA SER A 9 27.48 31.42 1.91
C SER A 9 26.78 32.03 3.12
N PHE A 10 25.68 31.42 3.54
CA PHE A 10 24.85 31.86 4.64
C PHE A 10 24.85 30.81 5.75
N ASN A 11 25.05 31.22 7.01
CA ASN A 11 24.85 30.34 8.16
C ASN A 11 23.38 30.39 8.58
N TYR A 12 22.60 29.44 8.10
CA TYR A 12 21.14 29.40 8.24
C TYR A 12 20.66 29.37 9.69
N ASP A 13 21.37 28.64 10.57
CA ASP A 13 20.97 28.50 11.97
C ASP A 13 21.11 29.85 12.69
N LYS A 14 22.19 30.58 12.41
CA LYS A 14 22.42 31.93 12.94
C LYS A 14 21.40 32.92 12.40
N LEU A 15 21.00 32.80 11.13
CA LEU A 15 19.95 33.65 10.55
C LEU A 15 18.59 33.42 11.20
N ILE A 16 18.25 32.16 11.50
CA ILE A 16 17.02 31.82 12.23
C ILE A 16 17.03 32.42 13.64
N GLU A 17 18.14 32.33 14.37
CA GLU A 17 18.26 32.91 15.71
C GLU A 17 18.00 34.43 15.68
N VAL A 18 18.60 35.13 14.72
CA VAL A 18 18.42 36.59 14.57
C VAL A 18 16.99 36.91 14.13
N ALA A 19 16.42 36.18 13.17
CA ALA A 19 15.08 36.45 12.65
C ALA A 19 13.99 36.22 13.71
N LYS A 20 14.14 35.23 14.59
CA LYS A 20 13.22 35.01 15.72
C LYS A 20 13.16 36.17 16.71
N VAL A 21 14.27 36.91 16.85
CA VAL A 21 14.31 38.12 17.70
C VAL A 21 13.59 39.29 17.01
N ILE A 22 13.67 39.37 15.68
CA ILE A 22 13.02 40.42 14.89
C ILE A 22 11.51 40.21 14.83
N ASP A 23 11.07 39.02 14.40
CA ASP A 23 9.67 38.62 14.36
C ASP A 23 9.55 37.12 14.63
N PRO A 24 9.12 36.71 15.84
CA PRO A 24 9.02 35.31 16.20
C PRO A 24 7.92 34.56 15.44
N ILE A 25 7.00 35.26 14.78
CA ILE A 25 5.88 34.68 14.04
C ILE A 25 6.32 34.37 12.61
N ASN A 26 6.93 35.34 11.92
CA ASN A 26 7.29 35.26 10.50
C ASN A 26 8.79 35.01 10.26
N TYR A 27 9.52 34.51 11.26
CA TYR A 27 10.99 34.37 11.19
C TYR A 27 11.49 33.53 10.01
N LEU A 28 10.73 32.53 9.56
CA LEU A 28 11.13 31.68 8.44
C LEU A 28 11.10 32.44 7.11
N ASP A 29 10.06 33.24 6.90
CA ASP A 29 9.89 34.04 5.69
C ASP A 29 10.96 35.13 5.63
N ILE A 30 11.25 35.78 6.77
CA ILE A 30 12.37 36.73 6.91
C ILE A 30 13.70 36.10 6.49
N VAL A 31 14.00 34.86 6.94
CA VAL A 31 15.26 34.19 6.60
C VAL A 31 15.31 33.81 5.12
N HIS A 32 14.23 33.27 4.57
CA HIS A 32 14.20 32.87 3.16
C HIS A 32 14.31 34.07 2.22
N ASP A 33 13.56 35.13 2.48
CA ASP A 33 13.62 36.34 1.65
C ASP A 33 14.95 37.06 1.81
N HIS A 34 15.60 37.01 2.99
CA HIS A 34 16.97 37.51 3.13
C HIS A 34 17.95 36.75 2.22
N ILE A 35 17.88 35.43 2.20
CA ILE A 35 18.76 34.57 1.39
C ILE A 35 18.49 34.78 -0.11
N LEU A 36 17.23 34.94 -0.51
CA LEU A 36 16.84 35.10 -1.91
C LEU A 36 17.09 36.51 -2.45
N SER A 37 16.80 37.55 -1.66
CA SER A 37 16.87 38.94 -2.09
C SER A 37 18.17 39.65 -1.73
N GLY A 38 18.95 39.11 -0.79
CA GLY A 38 20.14 39.77 -0.23
C GLY A 38 19.84 40.99 0.64
N LYS A 39 18.56 41.34 0.87
CA LYS A 39 18.16 42.48 1.71
C LYS A 39 18.39 42.19 3.18
N SER A 40 18.72 43.20 3.98
CA SER A 40 18.92 43.04 5.43
C SER A 40 17.69 42.45 6.13
N LEU A 41 17.89 41.47 7.02
CA LEU A 41 16.81 40.86 7.84
C LEU A 41 15.92 41.92 8.53
N LYS A 42 16.51 43.02 9.03
CA LYS A 42 15.78 44.09 9.73
C LYS A 42 14.89 44.94 8.81
N SER A 43 15.15 44.91 7.51
CA SER A 43 14.38 45.67 6.51
C SER A 43 13.16 44.91 6.01
N LEU A 44 13.08 43.61 6.27
CA LEU A 44 11.94 42.76 5.94
C LEU A 44 10.93 42.87 7.07
N LYS A 45 9.72 43.32 6.74
CA LYS A 45 8.58 43.40 7.66
C LYS A 45 7.39 42.76 6.98
N TYR A 46 6.68 41.93 7.72
CA TYR A 46 5.51 41.23 7.24
C TYR A 46 4.35 41.55 8.17
N ASP A 47 3.37 42.28 7.64
CA ASP A 47 2.12 42.57 8.35
C ASP A 47 1.07 41.52 8.00
N TYR A 48 1.43 40.24 8.04
CA TYR A 48 0.43 39.18 8.01
C TYR A 48 -0.19 39.11 9.41
N LEU A 49 -1.33 39.81 9.58
CA LEU A 49 -2.24 39.56 10.69
C LEU A 49 -2.53 38.06 10.70
N THR A 50 -1.96 37.36 11.67
CA THR A 50 -2.10 35.92 11.80
C THR A 50 -3.58 35.56 11.87
N VAL A 51 -4.04 34.98 10.77
CA VAL A 51 -5.25 34.18 10.65
C VAL A 51 -6.54 34.96 10.99
N ASN A 52 -7.06 35.68 10.00
CA ASN A 52 -8.51 35.83 9.94
C ASN A 52 -9.11 34.41 9.91
N LYS A 53 -10.12 34.15 10.74
CA LYS A 53 -10.79 32.84 10.86
C LYS A 53 -11.31 32.30 9.52
N TYR A 54 -11.42 33.19 8.53
CA TYR A 54 -11.68 32.93 7.12
C TYR A 54 -10.73 33.78 6.28
N ASP A 55 -9.58 33.21 5.94
CA ASP A 55 -8.68 33.81 4.97
C ASP A 55 -9.14 33.42 3.55
N THR A 56 -9.69 34.39 2.82
CA THR A 56 -10.18 34.22 1.45
C THR A 56 -9.08 34.40 0.40
N THR A 57 -7.83 34.63 0.81
CA THR A 57 -6.67 34.74 -0.10
C THR A 57 -6.02 33.38 -0.41
N ILE A 58 -6.48 32.31 0.24
CA ILE A 58 -6.03 30.95 -0.03
C ILE A 58 -6.42 30.59 -1.47
N PHE A 59 -5.42 30.51 -2.35
CA PHE A 59 -5.63 29.97 -3.69
C PHE A 59 -6.04 28.51 -3.56
N GLU A 60 -7.32 28.20 -3.79
CA GLU A 60 -7.93 26.87 -3.57
C GLU A 60 -7.27 25.74 -4.39
N GLY A 61 -6.32 26.07 -5.27
CA GLY A 61 -5.50 25.11 -6.02
C GLY A 61 -4.13 24.79 -5.41
N VAL A 62 -3.64 25.54 -4.40
CA VAL A 62 -2.29 25.37 -3.85
C VAL A 62 -2.31 24.97 -2.38
N GLU A 63 -3.17 25.60 -1.58
CA GLU A 63 -3.19 25.43 -0.13
C GLU A 63 -4.61 25.24 0.41
N LYS A 64 -4.72 24.65 1.60
CA LYS A 64 -6.00 24.36 2.27
C LYS A 64 -5.83 24.33 3.78
N VAL A 65 -6.87 24.73 4.50
CA VAL A 65 -6.91 24.64 5.97
C VAL A 65 -7.38 23.26 6.40
N CYS A 66 -6.69 22.65 7.37
CA CYS A 66 -7.13 21.42 8.00
C CYS A 66 -8.16 21.69 9.10
N ASN A 67 -9.37 21.15 8.99
CA ASN A 67 -10.43 21.34 9.99
C ASN A 67 -10.13 20.74 11.38
N LEU A 68 -9.11 19.88 11.50
CA LEU A 68 -8.76 19.26 12.78
C LEU A 68 -7.67 20.02 13.53
N CYS A 69 -6.60 20.42 12.84
CA CYS A 69 -5.46 21.12 13.46
C CYS A 69 -5.43 22.62 13.17
N ASN A 70 -6.35 23.13 12.35
CA ASN A 70 -6.48 24.53 11.93
C ASN A 70 -5.20 25.14 11.34
N LYS A 71 -4.33 24.30 10.78
CA LYS A 71 -3.13 24.75 10.06
C LYS A 71 -3.41 24.88 8.56
N ILE A 72 -2.89 25.94 7.96
CA ILE A 72 -2.79 26.11 6.51
C ILE A 72 -1.66 25.19 6.03
N LEU A 73 -1.96 24.33 5.06
CA LEU A 73 -1.01 23.37 4.51
C LEU A 73 -1.20 23.26 2.99
N PRO A 74 -0.17 22.87 2.22
CA PRO A 74 -0.31 22.59 0.80
C PRO A 74 -1.37 21.52 0.53
N ILE A 75 -2.11 21.62 -0.58
CA ILE A 75 -3.15 20.64 -0.97
C ILE A 75 -2.60 19.22 -1.08
N ALA A 76 -1.32 19.07 -1.44
CA ALA A 76 -0.63 17.78 -1.44
C ALA A 76 -0.60 17.09 -0.07
N MET A 77 -0.75 17.84 1.03
CA MET A 77 -0.85 17.32 2.40
C MET A 77 -2.26 16.86 2.77
N PHE A 78 -3.22 16.89 1.84
CA PHE A 78 -4.58 16.40 2.02
C PHE A 78 -4.84 15.17 1.16
N THR A 79 -5.80 14.34 1.57
CA THR A 79 -6.13 13.11 0.83
C THR A 79 -7.16 13.41 -0.25
N LEU A 80 -6.90 12.95 -1.48
CA LEU A 80 -7.89 12.98 -2.54
C LEU A 80 -8.93 11.88 -2.34
N ARG A 81 -10.20 12.21 -2.58
CA ARG A 81 -11.34 11.28 -2.50
C ARG A 81 -12.10 11.34 -3.81
N ILE A 82 -12.55 10.18 -4.27
CA ILE A 82 -13.38 10.08 -5.47
C ILE A 82 -14.79 9.75 -5.00
N GLN A 83 -15.77 10.59 -5.37
CA GLN A 83 -17.18 10.36 -5.09
C GLN A 83 -18.00 10.74 -6.31
N ASN A 84 -18.84 9.82 -6.78
CA ASN A 84 -19.69 10.01 -7.97
C ASN A 84 -18.89 10.48 -9.21
N GLY A 85 -17.70 9.89 -9.43
CA GLY A 85 -16.85 10.21 -10.58
C GLY A 85 -16.11 11.55 -10.49
N ARG A 86 -16.25 12.30 -9.39
CA ARG A 86 -15.53 13.58 -9.17
C ARG A 86 -14.47 13.41 -8.08
N THR A 87 -13.33 14.07 -8.27
CA THR A 87 -12.22 14.08 -7.31
C THR A 87 -12.31 15.31 -6.41
N TYR A 88 -12.25 15.10 -5.10
CA TYR A 88 -12.31 16.14 -4.09
C TYR A 88 -11.14 16.00 -3.12
N THR A 89 -10.58 17.13 -2.69
CA THR A 89 -9.58 17.17 -1.63
C THR A 89 -10.26 17.11 -0.27
N GLY A 90 -9.91 16.14 0.57
CA GLY A 90 -10.45 16.00 1.92
C GLY A 90 -10.21 17.23 2.81
N ASN A 91 -10.98 17.37 3.88
CA ASN A 91 -10.91 18.53 4.79
C ASN A 91 -9.93 18.34 5.97
N GLN A 92 -9.24 17.21 6.02
CA GLN A 92 -8.27 16.87 7.05
C GLN A 92 -6.93 16.56 6.40
N CYS A 93 -5.84 17.09 6.97
CA CYS A 93 -4.50 16.78 6.48
C CYS A 93 -4.14 15.31 6.76
N LYS A 94 -3.26 14.75 5.92
CA LYS A 94 -2.77 13.37 5.98
C LYS A 94 -2.24 13.00 7.36
N THR A 95 -1.57 13.93 8.05
CA THR A 95 -1.05 13.72 9.41
C THR A 95 -2.17 13.50 10.43
N CYS A 96 -3.18 14.38 10.41
CA CYS A 96 -4.35 14.25 11.28
C CYS A 96 -5.15 12.98 10.97
N LEU A 97 -5.32 12.68 9.68
CA LEU A 97 -5.98 11.47 9.23
C LEU A 97 -5.24 10.21 9.68
N SER A 98 -3.90 10.20 9.57
CA SER A 98 -3.04 9.09 10.00
C SER A 98 -3.15 8.84 11.51
N LYS A 99 -3.10 9.90 12.34
CA LYS A 99 -3.29 9.79 13.80
C LYS A 99 -4.63 9.17 14.14
N ARG A 100 -5.72 9.71 13.59
CA ARG A 100 -7.08 9.17 13.80
C ARG A 100 -7.18 7.70 13.36
N ASN A 101 -6.63 7.35 12.21
CA ASN A 101 -6.64 5.97 11.72
C ASN A 101 -5.82 5.04 12.64
N SER A 102 -4.71 5.52 13.19
CA SER A 102 -3.89 4.75 14.14
C SER A 102 -4.63 4.48 15.45
N GLU A 103 -5.37 5.47 15.96
CA GLU A 103 -6.20 5.34 17.16
C GLU A 103 -7.38 4.40 16.92
N GLN A 104 -8.06 4.54 15.77
CA GLN A 104 -9.12 3.60 15.37
C GLN A 104 -8.59 2.17 15.25
N ARG A 105 -7.40 1.97 14.69
CA ARG A 105 -6.75 0.65 14.63
C ARG A 105 -6.44 0.12 16.02
N LYS A 106 -5.91 0.94 16.94
CA LYS A 106 -5.65 0.52 18.33
C LYS A 106 -6.93 0.07 19.03
N HIS A 107 -8.03 0.81 18.87
CA HIS A 107 -9.32 0.41 19.43
C HIS A 107 -9.85 -0.87 18.79
N LYS A 108 -9.80 -0.97 17.46
CA LYS A 108 -10.27 -2.15 16.73
C LYS A 108 -9.44 -3.40 17.06
N CYS A 109 -8.12 -3.28 17.19
CA CYS A 109 -7.26 -4.39 17.62
C CYS A 109 -7.60 -4.87 19.03
N LYS A 110 -7.91 -3.98 19.99
CA LYS A 110 -8.31 -4.39 21.34
C LYS A 110 -9.65 -5.13 21.34
N THR A 111 -10.64 -4.63 20.59
CA THR A 111 -11.93 -5.32 20.45
C THR A 111 -11.80 -6.62 19.67
N ASP A 112 -10.93 -6.66 18.66
CA ASP A 112 -10.64 -7.85 17.86
C ASP A 112 -9.88 -8.89 18.68
N GLU A 113 -8.98 -8.51 19.60
CA GLU A 113 -8.30 -9.44 20.51
C GLU A 113 -9.27 -10.10 21.47
N VAL A 114 -10.17 -9.33 22.09
CA VAL A 114 -11.21 -9.88 22.99
C VAL A 114 -12.17 -10.78 22.21
N TYR A 115 -12.61 -10.35 21.03
CA TYR A 115 -13.46 -11.17 20.15
C TYR A 115 -12.72 -12.44 19.68
N ARG A 116 -11.45 -12.32 19.30
CA ARG A 116 -10.59 -13.44 18.86
C ARG A 116 -10.38 -14.44 19.98
N ALA A 117 -10.15 -13.98 21.22
CA ALA A 117 -10.05 -14.86 22.38
C ALA A 117 -11.35 -15.65 22.60
N LYS A 118 -12.51 -14.97 22.59
CA LYS A 118 -13.82 -15.64 22.72
C LYS A 118 -14.10 -16.62 21.57
N PHE A 119 -13.75 -16.24 20.34
CA PHE A 119 -13.91 -17.08 19.15
C PHE A 119 -13.01 -18.32 19.19
N LEU A 120 -11.77 -18.18 19.66
CA LEU A 120 -10.85 -19.31 19.84
C LEU A 120 -11.35 -20.26 20.93
N GLU A 121 -11.86 -19.73 22.04
CA GLU A 121 -12.43 -20.54 23.12
C GLU A 121 -13.68 -21.31 22.65
N TYR A 122 -14.59 -20.63 21.94
CA TYR A 122 -15.76 -21.26 21.32
C TYR A 122 -15.35 -22.37 20.33
N ASN A 123 -14.39 -22.11 19.46
CA ASN A 123 -13.90 -23.12 18.51
C ASN A 123 -13.22 -24.29 19.21
N LYS A 124 -12.51 -24.06 20.31
CA LYS A 124 -11.91 -25.12 21.12
C LYS A 124 -13.01 -26.04 21.66
N LYS A 125 -14.08 -25.47 22.24
CA LYS A 125 -15.26 -26.21 22.71
C LYS A 125 -15.97 -26.97 21.59
N ARG A 126 -16.14 -26.34 20.41
CA ARG A 126 -16.75 -26.99 19.23
C ARG A 126 -15.90 -28.15 18.71
N ARG A 127 -14.58 -27.99 18.62
CA ARG A 127 -13.65 -29.04 18.17
C ARG A 127 -13.56 -30.22 19.14
N SER A 128 -13.77 -29.98 20.43
CA SER A 128 -13.86 -31.06 21.42
C SER A 128 -15.19 -31.81 21.39
N SER A 129 -16.23 -31.29 20.72
CA SER A 129 -17.54 -31.96 20.61
C SER A 129 -17.41 -33.31 19.88
N PRO A 130 -18.03 -34.39 20.38
CA PRO A 130 -18.10 -35.68 19.70
C PRO A 130 -18.60 -35.55 18.25
N ASP A 131 -19.68 -34.78 18.05
CA ASP A 131 -20.32 -34.58 16.74
C ASP A 131 -19.37 -33.94 15.72
N TYR A 132 -18.53 -33.00 16.17
CA TYR A 132 -17.55 -32.35 15.30
C TYR A 132 -16.43 -33.31 14.88
N LYS A 133 -15.99 -34.19 15.78
CA LYS A 133 -14.99 -35.21 15.46
C LYS A 133 -15.52 -36.23 14.47
N GLU A 134 -16.79 -36.60 14.60
CA GLU A 134 -17.47 -37.51 13.67
C GLU A 134 -17.63 -36.88 12.29
N TYR A 135 -18.14 -35.65 12.23
CA TYR A 135 -18.19 -34.84 11.01
C TYR A 135 -16.81 -34.71 10.33
N GLN A 136 -15.75 -34.44 11.10
CA GLN A 136 -14.40 -34.32 10.56
C GLN A 136 -13.89 -35.64 9.95
N LYS A 137 -14.20 -36.79 10.56
CA LYS A 137 -13.87 -38.11 10.02
C LYS A 137 -14.60 -38.37 8.70
N GLU A 138 -15.89 -38.06 8.62
CA GLU A 138 -16.68 -38.21 7.39
C GLU A 138 -16.14 -37.31 6.26
N TYR A 139 -15.88 -36.04 6.57
CA TYR A 139 -15.30 -35.10 5.63
C TYR A 139 -13.94 -35.58 5.10
N GLN A 140 -13.06 -36.10 5.97
CA GLN A 140 -11.78 -36.66 5.55
C GLN A 140 -11.96 -37.88 4.63
N LYS A 141 -12.87 -38.79 4.96
CA LYS A 141 -13.17 -39.96 4.10
C LYS A 141 -13.63 -39.52 2.71
N GLU A 142 -14.53 -38.54 2.64
CA GLU A 142 -15.03 -38.01 1.37
C GLU A 142 -13.91 -37.34 0.56
N TYR A 143 -13.10 -36.50 1.21
CA TYR A 143 -11.97 -35.82 0.58
C TYR A 143 -10.97 -36.82 -0.01
N TYR A 144 -10.53 -37.82 0.75
CA TYR A 144 -9.59 -38.85 0.25
C TYR A 144 -10.22 -39.71 -0.85
N SER A 145 -11.51 -40.02 -0.77
CA SER A 145 -12.22 -40.73 -1.85
C SER A 145 -12.20 -39.93 -3.15
N LYS A 146 -12.55 -38.63 -3.11
CA LYS A 146 -12.52 -37.73 -4.28
C LYS A 146 -11.10 -37.58 -4.83
N LYS A 147 -10.11 -37.36 -3.96
CA LYS A 147 -8.69 -37.25 -4.35
C LYS A 147 -8.20 -38.53 -5.03
N ASN A 148 -8.52 -39.70 -4.48
CA ASN A 148 -8.13 -40.99 -5.07
C ASN A 148 -8.80 -41.23 -6.42
N LYS A 149 -10.07 -40.83 -6.60
CA LYS A 149 -10.75 -40.87 -7.91
C LYS A 149 -10.03 -40.01 -8.94
N PHE A 150 -9.66 -38.78 -8.56
CA PHE A 150 -8.91 -37.87 -9.42
C PHE A 150 -7.55 -38.46 -9.83
N ILE A 151 -6.76 -38.92 -8.86
CA ILE A 151 -5.44 -39.53 -9.11
C ILE A 151 -5.56 -40.74 -10.05
N ARG A 152 -6.57 -41.59 -9.86
CA ARG A 152 -6.82 -42.74 -10.75
C ARG A 152 -7.18 -42.31 -12.16
N ALA A 153 -7.98 -41.27 -12.33
CA ALA A 153 -8.36 -40.75 -13.65
C ALA A 153 -7.14 -40.15 -14.36
N GLU A 154 -6.31 -39.38 -13.65
CA GLU A 154 -5.09 -38.79 -14.18
C GLU A 154 -4.07 -39.85 -14.59
N LYS A 155 -3.87 -40.88 -13.75
CA LYS A 155 -3.01 -42.02 -14.09
C LYS A 155 -3.49 -42.74 -15.36
N ARG A 156 -4.80 -43.01 -15.47
CA ARG A 156 -5.38 -43.60 -16.69
C ARG A 156 -5.14 -42.75 -17.93
N LYS A 157 -5.29 -41.42 -17.81
CA LYS A 157 -5.03 -40.49 -18.92
C LYS A 157 -3.56 -40.58 -19.38
N ASN A 158 -2.63 -40.56 -18.43
CA ASN A 158 -1.19 -40.66 -18.73
C ASN A 158 -0.83 -42.00 -19.36
N ASP A 159 -1.41 -43.11 -18.86
CA ASP A 159 -1.20 -44.45 -19.44
C ASP A 159 -1.69 -44.53 -20.89
N LEU A 160 -2.84 -43.91 -21.20
CA LEU A 160 -3.39 -43.85 -22.56
C LEU A 160 -2.51 -43.01 -23.49
N GLU A 161 -2.03 -41.86 -23.03
CA GLU A 161 -1.13 -41.00 -23.80
C GLU A 161 0.20 -41.71 -24.10
N TYR A 162 0.77 -42.39 -23.12
CA TYR A 162 1.99 -43.18 -23.29
C TYR A 162 1.79 -44.31 -24.32
N LYS A 163 0.68 -45.05 -24.23
CA LYS A 163 0.34 -46.09 -25.21
C LYS A 163 0.19 -45.52 -26.62
N ALA A 164 -0.43 -44.35 -26.77
CA ALA A 164 -0.58 -43.68 -28.07
C ALA A 164 0.79 -43.31 -28.67
N LYS A 165 1.66 -42.68 -27.86
CA LYS A 165 3.03 -42.31 -28.28
C LYS A 165 3.85 -43.54 -28.69
N ASN A 166 3.79 -44.62 -27.90
CA ASN A 166 4.51 -45.85 -28.23
C ASN A 166 3.98 -46.50 -29.53
N THR A 167 2.67 -46.48 -29.74
CA THR A 167 2.06 -46.98 -30.98
C THR A 167 2.51 -46.17 -32.20
N GLU A 168 2.54 -44.84 -32.09
CA GLU A 168 3.04 -43.95 -33.14
C GLU A 168 4.53 -44.19 -33.44
N TYR A 169 5.35 -44.32 -32.39
CA TYR A 169 6.76 -44.66 -32.52
C TYR A 169 6.97 -45.98 -33.29
N GLN A 170 6.23 -47.03 -32.91
CA GLN A 170 6.28 -48.33 -33.59
C GLN A 170 5.85 -48.24 -35.07
N ARG A 171 4.83 -47.42 -35.38
CA ARG A 171 4.42 -47.16 -36.77
C ARG A 171 5.54 -46.50 -37.58
N LYS A 172 6.16 -45.43 -37.05
CA LYS A 172 7.28 -44.73 -37.68
C LYS A 172 8.48 -45.65 -37.88
N TYR A 173 8.82 -46.45 -36.88
CA TYR A 173 9.92 -47.42 -36.95
C TYR A 173 9.69 -48.46 -38.06
N ARG A 174 8.48 -49.04 -38.15
CA ARG A 174 8.12 -50.00 -39.21
C ARG A 174 8.16 -49.37 -40.60
N ALA A 175 7.68 -48.14 -40.75
CA ALA A 175 7.74 -47.40 -42.02
C ALA A 175 9.19 -47.17 -42.47
N LYS A 176 10.05 -46.69 -41.55
CA LYS A 176 11.48 -46.50 -41.81
C LYS A 176 12.18 -47.81 -42.19
N LYS A 177 11.89 -48.91 -41.48
CA LYS A 177 12.44 -50.24 -41.79
C LYS A 177 12.03 -50.71 -43.19
N LYS A 178 10.78 -50.48 -43.61
CA LYS A 178 10.30 -50.80 -44.97
C LYS A 178 11.06 -50.03 -46.04
N MET A 179 11.30 -48.73 -45.85
CA MET A 179 12.06 -47.91 -46.81
C MET A 179 13.50 -48.40 -46.98
N ILE A 180 14.16 -48.74 -45.86
CA ILE A 180 15.53 -49.29 -45.88
C ILE A 180 15.58 -50.64 -46.60
N SER A 181 14.57 -51.52 -46.44
CA SER A 181 14.54 -52.81 -47.13
C SER A 181 14.26 -52.72 -48.64
N THR A 182 13.70 -51.60 -49.12
CA THR A 182 13.47 -51.36 -50.56
C THR A 182 14.65 -50.70 -51.27
N GLU A 183 15.64 -50.21 -50.53
CA GLU A 183 16.83 -49.51 -51.06
C GLU A 183 18.08 -50.40 -51.22
N ILE A 184 17.98 -51.69 -50.90
CA ILE A 184 19.06 -52.67 -51.17
C ILE A 184 18.70 -53.38 -52.48
N PRO A 185 19.32 -53.05 -53.62
CA PRO A 185 19.17 -53.82 -54.84
C PRO A 185 19.91 -55.15 -54.68
N LEU A 186 19.31 -56.24 -55.17
CA LEU A 186 20.02 -57.48 -55.48
C LEU A 186 21.05 -57.24 -56.59
#